data_AF-A0A3M1E6S3-F1
#
_entry.id   AF-A0A3M1E6S3-F1
#
_cell.length_a   1.000
_cell.length_b   1.000
_cell.length_c   1.000
_cell.angle_alpha   90.00
_cell.angle_beta   90.00
_cell.angle_gamma   90.00
#
_symmetry.space_group_name_H-M   'P 1'
#
loop_
_entity.id
_entity.type
_entity.pdbx_description
1 polymer ?
#
loop_
_entity_poly.entity_id
_entity_poly.type
_entity_poly.pdbx_seq_one_letter_code
_entity_poly.pdbx_strand_id
1 'polypeptide(L)'
;MNRVKAPLLLYFPPSLPLVVAEMEQEFRMVFSPTGRTMPENANALRKELVEMLLERLDDDLLEDLEENGLILDVPRSMLPIILKDLEEALRQFRQQAEEKKGPGVPADLPEELAPLWEEMENLAPSQASRRIELLQQALSLVPQEINPYWWGNIHMFLGVIYFDYMEGDRAENLEQAIFHFKQALKVFSREAHPEEWAATQKNLGNTYMRRIKGDRNENLEQARYYLRQSLEVYTREADPDTWARVQLNLGDTYLNYTKGDPGKNNQQAIHHYNQALEVYKRDTHPAVWGLVHQNLGVAYLFRLKGNMGKNIDRAIFHFEQALEGKTEAKLPPAELGMIQFNLALAWHHRIRGNKAANLVKAAHYYEQVLKNLPREEFPEKWLDVKRKLEEIRS
;
A
#
# COMPACT_ATOMS: atom_id res chain seq x y z
N MET A 1 -11.04 3.88 -41.97
CA MET A 1 -11.97 4.51 -41.01
C MET A 1 -12.74 3.40 -40.32
N ASN A 2 -12.47 3.22 -39.02
CA ASN A 2 -13.19 2.45 -37.99
C ASN A 2 -12.16 1.94 -36.98
N ARG A 3 -11.57 2.90 -36.25
CA ARG A 3 -10.90 2.61 -34.98
C ARG A 3 -12.02 2.24 -34.01
N VAL A 4 -12.11 0.96 -33.65
CA VAL A 4 -12.90 0.54 -32.49
C VAL A 4 -12.33 1.28 -31.29
N LYS A 5 -13.09 2.25 -30.76
CA LYS A 5 -12.78 2.90 -29.49
C LYS A 5 -12.68 1.79 -28.45
N ALA A 6 -11.50 1.61 -27.87
CA ALA A 6 -11.36 0.77 -26.69
C ALA A 6 -12.38 1.26 -25.65
N PRO A 7 -13.25 0.40 -25.09
CA PRO A 7 -14.11 0.81 -24.00
C PRO A 7 -13.20 1.30 -22.88
N LEU A 8 -13.53 2.48 -22.33
CA LEU A 8 -12.88 3.02 -21.12
C LEU A 8 -12.89 1.93 -20.04
N LEU A 9 -11.78 1.21 -19.88
CA LEU A 9 -11.44 0.56 -18.63
C LEU A 9 -11.12 1.72 -17.69
N LEU A 10 -12.12 2.12 -16.91
CA LEU A 10 -11.97 3.08 -15.82
C LEU A 10 -10.96 2.49 -14.82
N TYR A 11 -9.71 2.88 -15.02
CA TYR A 11 -8.62 2.66 -14.10
C TYR A 11 -8.86 3.58 -12.90
N PHE A 12 -9.41 3.01 -11.83
CA PHE A 12 -9.35 3.66 -10.53
C PHE A 12 -8.12 3.10 -9.79
N PRO A 13 -7.28 3.97 -9.20
CA PRO A 13 -6.31 3.51 -8.21
C PRO A 13 -7.08 2.80 -7.08
N PRO A 14 -6.45 1.87 -6.34
CA PRO A 14 -7.11 1.16 -5.26
C PRO A 14 -7.73 2.17 -4.29
N SER A 15 -9.06 2.19 -4.22
CA SER A 15 -9.82 3.03 -3.29
C SER A 15 -9.71 2.43 -1.89
N LEU A 16 -9.25 3.27 -0.95
CA LEU A 16 -9.26 3.31 0.53
C LEU A 16 -8.93 2.07 1.40
N PRO A 17 -9.60 0.90 1.41
CA PRO A 17 -9.24 -0.15 2.38
C PRO A 17 -7.87 -0.83 2.13
N LEU A 18 -7.37 -0.82 0.89
CA LEU A 18 -6.01 -1.29 0.56
C LEU A 18 -4.92 -0.36 1.13
N VAL A 19 -5.28 0.92 1.38
CA VAL A 19 -4.45 1.89 2.08
C VAL A 19 -4.41 1.58 3.57
N VAL A 20 -5.49 1.05 4.17
CA VAL A 20 -5.54 0.66 5.59
C VAL A 20 -4.70 -0.59 5.90
N ALA A 21 -4.53 -1.52 4.95
CA ALA A 21 -3.65 -2.69 5.09
C ALA A 21 -2.17 -2.39 4.74
N GLU A 22 -1.90 -1.47 3.81
CA GLU A 22 -0.55 -0.88 3.64
C GLU A 22 -0.14 -0.10 4.92
N MET A 23 -1.10 0.54 5.59
CA MET A 23 -0.90 1.21 6.88
C MET A 23 -0.58 0.25 8.04
N GLU A 24 -1.06 -1.01 8.07
CA GLU A 24 -0.62 -2.00 9.06
C GLU A 24 0.80 -2.54 8.78
N GLN A 25 1.23 -2.57 7.52
CA GLN A 25 2.52 -3.11 7.12
C GLN A 25 3.66 -2.08 7.20
N GLU A 26 3.36 -0.79 6.98
CA GLU A 26 4.27 0.32 7.31
C GLU A 26 4.48 0.44 8.84
N PHE A 27 3.48 0.07 9.64
CA PHE A 27 3.58 0.04 11.11
C PHE A 27 4.58 -0.97 11.69
N ARG A 28 5.03 -1.97 10.91
CA ARG A 28 6.09 -2.90 11.32
C ARG A 28 7.49 -2.50 10.83
N MET A 29 7.60 -1.64 9.81
CA MET A 29 8.90 -1.20 9.27
C MET A 29 9.49 0.02 9.98
N VAL A 30 8.75 0.62 10.92
CA VAL A 30 9.20 1.78 11.72
C VAL A 30 9.93 1.36 13.02
N PHE A 31 9.97 0.06 13.36
CA PHE A 31 10.91 -0.44 14.35
C PHE A 31 12.31 -0.54 13.74
N SER A 32 13.17 0.38 14.15
CA SER A 32 14.45 0.78 13.56
C SER A 32 15.57 -0.30 13.59
N PRO A 33 16.74 -0.02 12.95
CA PRO A 33 17.76 -1.00 12.54
C PRO A 33 18.53 -1.80 13.61
N THR A 34 18.31 -1.59 14.91
CA THR A 34 19.17 -2.21 15.93
C THR A 34 18.35 -3.01 16.92
N GLY A 35 18.14 -4.30 16.61
CA GLY A 35 17.33 -5.18 17.45
C GLY A 35 17.74 -5.16 18.93
N ARG A 36 16.76 -4.89 19.82
CA ARG A 36 16.48 -5.56 21.12
C ARG A 36 15.51 -4.76 22.03
N THR A 37 14.30 -5.30 22.21
CA THR A 37 13.41 -5.31 23.41
C THR A 37 13.24 -4.07 24.32
N MET A 38 11.97 -3.61 24.46
CA MET A 38 11.44 -2.61 25.41
C MET A 38 10.15 -3.05 26.14
N PRO A 39 10.10 -3.13 27.48
CA PRO A 39 8.87 -3.11 28.31
C PRO A 39 8.43 -1.67 28.67
N GLU A 40 7.27 -1.29 29.24
CA GLU A 40 6.05 -1.95 29.75
C GLU A 40 4.79 -1.03 29.71
N ASN A 41 4.83 0.18 29.14
CA ASN A 41 3.70 1.14 29.23
C ASN A 41 2.68 1.13 28.06
N ALA A 42 2.81 0.21 27.11
CA ALA A 42 1.84 0.05 26.01
C ALA A 42 0.43 -0.41 26.46
N ASN A 43 0.29 -0.85 27.71
CA ASN A 43 -0.98 -1.28 28.29
C ASN A 43 -1.86 -0.12 28.79
N ALA A 44 -1.27 1.05 29.11
CA ALA A 44 -2.04 2.22 29.58
C ALA A 44 -2.69 2.96 28.39
N LEU A 45 -1.93 3.24 27.33
CA LEU A 45 -2.43 3.92 26.13
C LEU A 45 -3.48 3.11 25.35
N ARG A 46 -3.37 1.77 25.34
CA ARG A 46 -4.36 0.90 24.69
C ARG A 46 -5.68 0.82 25.44
N LYS A 47 -5.63 0.93 26.77
CA LYS A 47 -6.82 0.96 27.61
C LYS A 47 -7.51 2.31 27.52
N GLU A 48 -6.75 3.41 27.56
CA GLU A 48 -7.27 4.76 27.34
C GLU A 48 -7.90 4.94 25.96
N LEU A 49 -7.31 4.44 24.87
CA LEU A 49 -7.89 4.59 23.52
C LEU A 49 -9.21 3.82 23.37
N VAL A 50 -9.30 2.63 23.96
CA VAL A 50 -10.53 1.80 23.90
C VAL A 50 -11.60 2.33 24.87
N GLU A 51 -11.23 2.80 26.07
CA GLU A 51 -12.15 3.47 26.99
C GLU A 51 -12.61 4.83 26.43
N MET A 52 -11.75 5.58 25.74
CA MET A 52 -12.13 6.80 24.99
C MET A 52 -13.15 6.51 23.89
N LEU A 53 -12.93 5.44 23.12
CA LEU A 53 -13.82 5.04 22.03
C LEU A 53 -15.14 4.45 22.55
N LEU A 54 -15.17 3.89 23.76
CA LEU A 54 -16.36 3.33 24.39
C LEU A 54 -17.19 4.37 25.18
N GLU A 55 -16.55 5.37 25.79
CA GLU A 55 -17.23 6.42 26.58
C GLU A 55 -17.71 7.62 25.75
N ARG A 56 -17.20 7.84 24.52
CA ARG A 56 -17.51 9.01 23.67
C ARG A 56 -18.34 8.71 22.42
N LEU A 57 -18.92 7.52 22.30
CA LEU A 57 -19.91 7.22 21.25
C LEU A 57 -21.29 7.79 21.63
N ASP A 58 -21.38 9.10 21.84
CA ASP A 58 -22.65 9.83 21.81
C ASP A 58 -22.80 10.53 20.45
N ASP A 59 -24.05 10.76 20.04
CA ASP A 59 -24.43 11.16 18.68
C ASP A 59 -23.68 12.42 18.18
N ASP A 60 -23.29 13.33 19.07
CA ASP A 60 -22.58 14.58 18.75
C ASP A 60 -21.15 14.37 18.20
N LEU A 61 -20.39 13.38 18.71
CA LEU A 61 -19.04 13.10 18.20
C LEU A 61 -19.09 12.33 16.87
N LEU A 62 -20.17 11.59 16.63
CA LEU A 62 -20.43 10.93 15.34
C LEU A 62 -20.72 11.95 14.25
N GLU A 63 -21.50 12.99 14.58
CA GLU A 63 -21.76 14.13 13.71
C GLU A 63 -20.47 14.90 13.40
N ASP A 64 -19.62 15.16 14.40
CA ASP A 64 -18.31 15.81 14.20
C ASP A 64 -17.37 14.98 13.30
N LEU A 65 -17.38 13.65 13.40
CA LEU A 65 -16.54 12.77 12.57
C LEU A 65 -17.07 12.63 11.13
N GLU A 66 -18.39 12.73 10.93
CA GLU A 66 -19.05 12.80 9.63
C GLU A 66 -18.83 14.17 8.96
N GLU A 67 -18.96 15.27 9.70
CA GLU A 67 -18.74 16.64 9.22
C GLU A 67 -17.27 16.90 8.85
N ASN A 68 -16.33 16.29 9.57
CA ASN A 68 -14.89 16.39 9.26
C ASN A 68 -14.41 15.31 8.27
N GLY A 69 -15.30 14.47 7.73
CA GLY A 69 -14.99 13.47 6.70
C GLY A 69 -14.05 12.35 7.14
N LEU A 70 -13.94 12.11 8.44
CA LEU A 70 -13.04 11.13 9.07
C LEU A 70 -13.68 9.73 9.17
N ILE A 71 -15.01 9.64 9.11
CA ILE A 71 -15.76 8.40 8.91
C ILE A 71 -16.58 8.59 7.63
N LEU A 72 -15.99 8.25 6.48
CA LEU A 72 -16.77 8.11 5.26
C LEU A 72 -17.25 6.66 5.16
N ASP A 73 -18.57 6.50 5.25
CA ASP A 73 -19.34 5.31 4.83
C ASP A 73 -19.18 4.02 5.67
N VAL A 74 -19.38 4.09 6.99
CA VAL A 74 -19.69 2.89 7.80
C VAL A 74 -21.14 2.94 8.28
N PRO A 75 -22.04 2.06 7.81
CA PRO A 75 -23.42 2.02 8.30
C PRO A 75 -23.44 1.80 9.83
N ARG A 76 -24.26 2.58 10.56
CA ARG A 76 -24.42 2.44 12.03
C ARG A 76 -24.69 1.00 12.50
N SER A 77 -25.29 0.18 11.64
CA SER A 77 -25.54 -1.25 11.87
C SER A 77 -24.32 -2.17 11.75
N MET A 78 -23.28 -1.75 11.02
CA MET A 78 -22.01 -2.47 10.85
C MET A 78 -20.96 -2.08 11.88
N LEU A 79 -21.09 -0.90 12.50
CA LEU A 79 -20.19 -0.40 13.54
C LEU A 79 -19.92 -1.45 14.65
N PRO A 80 -20.91 -2.13 15.25
CA PRO A 80 -20.65 -3.13 16.29
C PRO A 80 -19.90 -4.39 15.80
N ILE A 81 -20.09 -4.76 14.53
CA ILE A 81 -19.45 -5.93 13.91
C ILE A 81 -18.00 -5.59 13.56
N ILE A 82 -17.79 -4.43 12.95
CA ILE A 82 -16.47 -3.90 12.62
C ILE A 82 -15.67 -3.69 13.90
N LEU A 83 -16.27 -3.11 14.95
CA LEU A 83 -15.60 -2.93 16.24
C LEU A 83 -15.22 -4.26 16.88
N LYS A 84 -16.09 -5.29 16.80
CA LYS A 84 -15.80 -6.63 17.33
C LYS A 84 -14.70 -7.35 16.54
N ASP A 85 -14.73 -7.28 15.22
CA ASP A 85 -13.70 -7.90 14.36
C ASP A 85 -12.36 -7.17 14.48
N LEU A 86 -12.41 -5.83 14.62
CA LEU A 86 -11.25 -5.00 14.94
C LEU A 86 -10.71 -5.34 16.33
N GLU A 87 -11.57 -5.55 17.34
CA GLU A 87 -11.17 -5.98 18.68
C GLU A 87 -10.47 -7.35 18.66
N GLU A 88 -10.98 -8.30 17.89
CA GLU A 88 -10.41 -9.65 17.82
C GLU A 88 -9.11 -9.67 17.01
N ALA A 89 -9.02 -8.89 15.92
CA ALA A 89 -7.79 -8.64 15.18
C ALA A 89 -6.74 -7.93 16.07
N LEU A 90 -7.15 -6.90 16.81
CA LEU A 90 -6.31 -6.20 17.78
C LEU A 90 -5.89 -7.13 18.93
N ARG A 91 -6.73 -8.10 19.33
CA ARG A 91 -6.41 -9.08 20.38
C ARG A 91 -5.37 -10.11 19.90
N GLN A 92 -5.51 -10.60 18.68
CA GLN A 92 -4.49 -11.46 18.06
C GLN A 92 -3.18 -10.70 17.81
N PHE A 93 -3.28 -9.43 17.43
CA PHE A 93 -2.15 -8.53 17.30
C PHE A 93 -1.50 -8.22 18.66
N ARG A 94 -2.26 -8.06 19.75
CA ARG A 94 -1.73 -7.95 21.14
C ARG A 94 -0.90 -9.18 21.49
N GLN A 95 -1.41 -10.37 21.21
CA GLN A 95 -0.74 -11.64 21.52
C GLN A 95 0.58 -11.77 20.74
N GLN A 96 0.62 -11.33 19.48
CA GLN A 96 1.84 -11.34 18.66
C GLN A 96 2.83 -10.19 18.96
N ALA A 97 2.32 -9.02 19.39
CA ALA A 97 3.13 -7.85 19.71
C ALA A 97 3.75 -7.94 21.12
N GLU A 98 3.09 -8.60 22.08
CA GLU A 98 3.65 -8.91 23.40
C GLU A 98 4.88 -9.83 23.30
N GLU A 99 4.93 -10.70 22.29
CA GLU A 99 6.06 -11.57 22.01
C GLU A 99 7.24 -10.86 21.32
N LYS A 100 7.09 -9.61 20.82
CA LYS A 100 8.07 -8.92 19.94
C LYS A 100 8.27 -7.42 20.25
N LYS A 101 8.74 -7.07 21.44
CA LYS A 101 9.13 -5.68 21.80
C LYS A 101 10.42 -5.23 21.07
N GLY A 102 10.42 -4.00 20.49
CA GLY A 102 11.55 -3.37 19.76
C GLY A 102 12.55 -2.61 20.67
N PRO A 103 13.66 -2.05 20.14
CA PRO A 103 14.67 -1.29 20.91
C PRO A 103 14.07 0.09 21.29
N GLY A 104 14.28 0.71 22.43
CA GLY A 104 15.54 1.01 23.11
C GLY A 104 16.07 2.31 22.50
N VAL A 105 16.26 3.38 23.29
CA VAL A 105 16.92 4.62 22.83
C VAL A 105 18.20 4.22 22.07
N PRO A 106 18.40 4.69 20.82
CA PRO A 106 19.58 4.33 20.03
C PRO A 106 20.86 4.58 20.83
N ALA A 107 21.74 3.58 20.88
CA ALA A 107 22.91 3.61 21.75
C ALA A 107 23.90 4.76 21.43
N ASP A 108 23.80 5.31 20.21
CA ASP A 108 24.60 6.40 19.67
C ASP A 108 23.81 7.70 19.49
N LEU A 109 22.61 7.81 20.09
CA LEU A 109 21.81 9.04 20.06
C LEU A 109 22.56 10.19 20.77
N PRO A 110 22.71 11.37 20.14
CA PRO A 110 23.27 12.55 20.80
C PRO A 110 22.48 12.91 22.05
N GLU A 111 23.17 13.30 23.12
CA GLU A 111 22.54 13.63 24.41
C GLU A 111 21.49 14.73 24.26
N GLU A 112 21.71 15.68 23.34
CA GLU A 112 20.79 16.78 23.04
C GLU A 112 19.48 16.31 22.40
N LEU A 113 19.48 15.14 21.74
CA LEU A 113 18.29 14.57 21.10
C LEU A 113 17.49 13.64 22.00
N ALA A 114 18.09 13.13 23.08
CA ALA A 114 17.43 12.20 24.02
C ALA A 114 16.03 12.65 24.47
N PRO A 115 15.80 13.89 24.94
CA PRO A 115 14.46 14.30 25.39
C PRO A 115 13.46 14.38 24.23
N LEU A 116 13.90 14.80 23.04
CA LEU A 116 13.02 14.87 21.86
C LEU A 116 12.66 13.47 21.35
N TRP A 117 13.60 12.54 21.41
CA TRP A 117 13.42 11.15 21.02
C TRP A 117 12.44 10.44 21.94
N GLU A 118 12.60 10.60 23.26
CA GLU A 118 11.68 10.04 24.26
C GLU A 118 10.24 10.58 24.08
N GLU A 119 10.08 11.89 23.86
CA GLU A 119 8.76 12.44 23.55
C GLU A 119 8.19 11.82 22.27
N MET A 120 9.00 11.76 21.20
CA MET A 120 8.57 11.22 19.90
C MET A 120 8.16 9.74 19.98
N GLU A 121 8.87 8.91 20.74
CA GLU A 121 8.53 7.50 20.96
C GLU A 121 7.17 7.32 21.65
N ASN A 122 6.80 8.25 22.53
CA ASN A 122 5.54 8.21 23.27
C ASN A 122 4.33 8.77 22.51
N LEU A 123 4.55 9.45 21.38
CA LEU A 123 3.45 10.00 20.57
C LEU A 123 2.66 8.90 19.84
N ALA A 124 1.35 9.08 19.74
CA ALA A 124 0.55 8.26 18.85
C ALA A 124 0.89 8.56 17.35
N PRO A 125 0.68 7.61 16.44
CA PRO A 125 0.87 7.84 15.00
C PRO A 125 -0.02 8.95 14.43
N SER A 126 -1.21 9.15 14.99
CA SER A 126 -2.09 10.29 14.65
C SER A 126 -1.48 11.64 14.99
N GLN A 127 -0.47 11.70 15.86
CA GLN A 127 0.21 12.93 16.25
C GLN A 127 1.41 13.23 15.33
N ALA A 128 1.24 12.99 14.02
CA ALA A 128 2.28 13.20 13.02
C ALA A 128 2.79 14.64 12.96
N SER A 129 1.91 15.64 13.11
CA SER A 129 2.30 17.05 13.22
C SER A 129 3.31 17.30 14.34
N ARG A 130 3.06 16.76 15.53
CA ARG A 130 3.97 16.93 16.68
C ARG A 130 5.30 16.20 16.44
N ARG A 131 5.28 15.02 15.82
CA ARG A 131 6.51 14.31 15.44
C ARG A 131 7.36 15.12 14.45
N ILE A 132 6.71 15.78 13.48
CA ILE A 132 7.39 16.69 12.54
C ILE A 132 8.03 17.86 13.29
N GLU A 133 7.31 18.51 14.21
CA GLU A 133 7.86 19.61 15.01
C GLU A 133 9.09 19.19 15.82
N LEU A 134 9.04 18.03 16.47
CA LEU A 134 10.16 17.51 17.26
C LEU A 134 11.38 17.20 16.40
N LEU A 135 11.18 16.61 15.22
CA LEU A 135 12.28 16.33 14.30
C LEU A 135 12.85 17.61 13.66
N GLN A 136 12.02 18.63 13.42
CA GLN A 136 12.50 19.96 13.00
C GLN A 136 13.33 20.64 14.10
N GLN A 137 12.94 20.50 15.37
CA GLN A 137 13.76 20.95 16.50
C GLN A 137 15.08 20.17 16.56
N ALA A 138 15.04 18.85 16.39
CA ALA A 138 16.23 17.99 16.37
C ALA A 138 17.24 18.42 15.29
N LEU A 139 16.79 18.83 14.10
CA LEU A 139 17.67 19.36 13.05
C LEU A 139 18.42 20.64 13.48
N SER A 140 17.84 21.46 14.35
CA SER A 140 18.48 22.68 14.84
C SER A 140 19.55 22.40 15.91
N LEU A 141 19.40 21.30 16.65
CA LEU A 141 20.34 20.85 17.67
C LEU A 141 21.51 20.05 17.06
N VAL A 142 21.28 19.39 15.94
CA VAL A 142 22.27 18.53 15.29
C VAL A 142 22.52 18.99 13.85
N PRO A 143 23.36 20.03 13.63
CA PRO A 143 23.76 20.47 12.30
C PRO A 143 24.55 19.41 11.54
N GLN A 144 24.46 19.44 10.20
CA GLN A 144 25.14 18.49 9.32
C GLN A 144 26.65 18.44 9.57
N GLU A 145 27.29 19.57 9.88
CA GLU A 145 28.74 19.68 10.06
C GLU A 145 29.23 19.05 11.37
N ILE A 146 28.36 18.97 12.37
CA ILE A 146 28.70 18.47 13.71
C ILE A 146 28.44 16.97 13.80
N ASN A 147 27.27 16.52 13.34
CA ASN A 147 26.91 15.11 13.32
C ASN A 147 26.14 14.77 12.03
N PRO A 148 26.87 14.53 10.92
CA PRO A 148 26.27 14.25 9.62
C PRO A 148 25.32 13.06 9.67
N TYR A 149 25.70 11.99 10.38
CA TYR A 149 24.93 10.74 10.45
C TYR A 149 23.54 10.96 11.05
N TRP A 150 23.46 11.61 12.21
CA TRP A 150 22.16 11.90 12.84
C TRP A 150 21.36 12.95 12.05
N TRP A 151 22.02 13.95 11.47
CA TRP A 151 21.36 14.90 10.57
C TRP A 151 20.70 14.19 9.38
N GLY A 152 21.39 13.22 8.77
CA GLY A 152 20.86 12.37 7.70
C GLY A 152 19.68 11.52 8.16
N ASN A 153 19.77 10.90 9.34
CA ASN A 153 18.69 10.08 9.92
C ASN A 153 17.44 10.91 10.22
N ILE A 154 17.58 12.09 10.81
CA ILE A 154 16.45 12.99 11.09
C ILE A 154 15.73 13.37 9.79
N HIS A 155 16.48 13.68 8.73
CA HIS A 155 15.91 13.92 7.41
C HIS A 155 15.24 12.67 6.82
N MET A 156 15.80 11.48 7.00
CA MET A 156 15.13 10.25 6.60
C MET A 156 13.80 10.08 7.35
N PHE A 157 13.76 10.31 8.66
CA PHE A 157 12.54 10.21 9.47
C PHE A 157 11.48 11.24 9.07
N LEU A 158 11.87 12.51 8.89
CA LEU A 158 10.96 13.54 8.35
C LEU A 158 10.40 13.12 7.00
N GLY A 159 11.24 12.57 6.13
CA GLY A 159 10.82 12.07 4.83
C GLY A 159 9.74 10.99 4.92
N VAL A 160 9.92 10.01 5.82
CA VAL A 160 8.93 8.95 6.08
C VAL A 160 7.64 9.54 6.61
N ILE A 161 7.71 10.40 7.63
CA ILE A 161 6.50 10.96 8.24
C ILE A 161 5.73 11.79 7.21
N TYR A 162 6.37 12.68 6.45
CA TYR A 162 5.68 13.42 5.39
C TYR A 162 5.12 12.50 4.29
N PHE A 163 5.81 11.40 3.97
CA PHE A 163 5.29 10.41 3.04
C PHE A 163 4.05 9.70 3.57
N ASP A 164 3.91 9.50 4.88
CA ASP A 164 2.74 8.86 5.48
C ASP A 164 1.66 9.88 5.91
N TYR A 165 2.02 11.16 5.97
CA TYR A 165 1.13 12.21 6.45
C TYR A 165 0.01 12.50 5.43
N MET A 166 -1.21 12.11 5.82
CA MET A 166 -2.42 12.22 5.01
C MET A 166 -3.23 13.49 5.29
N GLU A 167 -2.96 14.18 6.40
CA GLU A 167 -3.61 15.46 6.74
C GLU A 167 -2.96 16.63 5.99
N GLY A 168 -3.75 17.67 5.71
CA GLY A 168 -3.30 18.84 4.94
C GLY A 168 -3.18 18.60 3.44
N ASP A 169 -2.37 19.42 2.76
CA ASP A 169 -2.13 19.26 1.31
C ASP A 169 -1.20 18.08 1.04
N ARG A 170 -1.80 16.93 0.69
CA ARG A 170 -1.08 15.71 0.35
C ARG A 170 -0.04 15.90 -0.75
N ALA A 171 -0.31 16.77 -1.72
CA ALA A 171 0.64 17.03 -2.80
C ALA A 171 1.88 17.75 -2.28
N GLU A 172 1.72 18.66 -1.33
CA GLU A 172 2.84 19.35 -0.67
C GLU A 172 3.61 18.43 0.28
N ASN A 173 2.92 17.60 1.07
CA ASN A 173 3.57 16.61 1.94
C ASN A 173 4.50 15.69 1.15
N LEU A 174 4.10 15.23 -0.03
CA LEU A 174 4.95 14.41 -0.91
C LEU A 174 6.17 15.18 -1.45
N GLU A 175 6.07 16.49 -1.68
CA GLU A 175 7.25 17.30 -2.04
C GLU A 175 8.20 17.46 -0.85
N GLN A 176 7.68 17.64 0.37
CA GLN A 176 8.49 17.69 1.59
C GLN A 176 9.20 16.35 1.84
N ALA A 177 8.52 15.22 1.62
CA ALA A 177 9.13 13.90 1.69
C ALA A 177 10.30 13.76 0.71
N ILE A 178 10.10 14.14 -0.55
CA ILE A 178 11.17 14.14 -1.57
C ILE A 178 12.34 15.04 -1.15
N PHE A 179 12.04 16.25 -0.64
CA PHE A 179 13.05 17.19 -0.18
C PHE A 179 13.92 16.56 0.92
N HIS A 180 13.29 16.01 1.96
CA HIS A 180 13.98 15.44 3.11
C HIS A 180 14.78 14.18 2.77
N PHE A 181 14.22 13.26 1.97
CA PHE A 181 15.02 12.12 1.51
C PHE A 181 16.23 12.54 0.66
N LYS A 182 16.10 13.59 -0.17
CA LYS A 182 17.25 14.15 -0.90
C LYS A 182 18.28 14.81 0.03
N GLN A 183 17.86 15.39 1.14
CA GLN A 183 18.81 15.86 2.17
C GLN A 183 19.55 14.68 2.80
N ALA A 184 18.86 13.61 3.20
CA ALA A 184 19.48 12.42 3.77
C ALA A 184 20.55 11.81 2.83
N LEU A 185 20.30 11.78 1.51
CA LEU A 185 21.26 11.31 0.51
C LEU A 185 22.52 12.21 0.34
N LYS A 186 22.60 13.38 0.97
CA LYS A 186 23.86 14.15 1.04
C LYS A 186 24.87 13.53 2.01
N VAL A 187 24.38 12.72 2.95
CA VAL A 187 25.19 12.04 3.97
C VAL A 187 25.28 10.55 3.67
N PHE A 188 24.14 9.93 3.35
CA PHE A 188 24.09 8.51 3.07
C PHE A 188 24.56 8.23 1.65
N SER A 189 25.58 7.39 1.53
CA SER A 189 26.09 6.85 0.28
C SER A 189 26.15 5.33 0.38
N ARG A 190 26.16 4.66 -0.77
CA ARG A 190 26.25 3.19 -0.83
C ARG A 190 27.51 2.66 -0.13
N GLU A 191 28.62 3.39 -0.20
CA GLU A 191 29.91 2.97 0.36
C GLU A 191 30.02 3.21 1.87
N ALA A 192 29.43 4.29 2.39
CA ALA A 192 29.57 4.67 3.80
C ALA A 192 28.40 4.19 4.67
N HIS A 193 27.18 4.19 4.13
CA HIS A 193 25.93 3.89 4.84
C HIS A 193 25.00 3.08 3.92
N PRO A 194 25.38 1.85 3.52
CA PRO A 194 24.68 1.10 2.48
C PRO A 194 23.21 0.86 2.80
N GLU A 195 22.86 0.60 4.06
CA GLU A 195 21.49 0.29 4.48
C GLU A 195 20.60 1.54 4.47
N GLU A 196 21.04 2.64 5.08
CA GLU A 196 20.32 3.92 5.11
C GLU A 196 20.20 4.52 3.71
N TRP A 197 21.26 4.38 2.90
CA TRP A 197 21.23 4.80 1.50
C TRP A 197 20.17 4.01 0.73
N ALA A 198 20.17 2.67 0.81
CA ALA A 198 19.20 1.85 0.10
C ALA A 198 17.76 2.09 0.58
N ALA A 199 17.55 2.27 1.89
CA ALA A 199 16.27 2.63 2.48
C ALA A 199 15.76 3.96 1.93
N THR A 200 16.63 4.97 1.89
CA THR A 200 16.31 6.31 1.37
C THR A 200 15.99 6.27 -0.13
N GLN A 201 16.76 5.50 -0.92
CA GLN A 201 16.50 5.27 -2.34
C GLN A 201 15.13 4.59 -2.55
N LYS A 202 14.84 3.51 -1.82
CA LYS A 202 13.53 2.84 -1.87
C LYS A 202 12.39 3.81 -1.57
N ASN A 203 12.52 4.60 -0.51
CA ASN A 203 11.49 5.53 -0.09
C ASN A 203 11.29 6.65 -1.12
N LEU A 204 12.35 7.24 -1.68
CA LEU A 204 12.25 8.16 -2.82
C LEU A 204 11.50 7.53 -4.00
N GLY A 205 11.83 6.27 -4.31
CA GLY A 205 11.15 5.48 -5.32
C GLY A 205 9.63 5.47 -5.11
N ASN A 206 9.21 5.10 -3.90
CA ASN A 206 7.81 5.06 -3.51
C ASN A 206 7.15 6.44 -3.50
N THR A 207 7.84 7.48 -3.02
CA THR A 207 7.32 8.85 -3.01
C THR A 207 7.09 9.34 -4.43
N TYR A 208 8.00 9.09 -5.37
CA TYR A 208 7.81 9.42 -6.78
C TYR A 208 6.67 8.63 -7.43
N MET A 209 6.42 7.37 -7.01
CA MET A 209 5.24 6.61 -7.46
C MET A 209 3.92 7.24 -7.00
N ARG A 210 3.90 7.86 -5.82
CA ARG A 210 2.70 8.49 -5.23
C ARG A 210 2.61 10.00 -5.52
N ARG A 211 3.67 10.63 -6.03
CA ARG A 211 3.76 12.07 -6.29
C ARG A 211 2.64 12.56 -7.21
N ILE A 212 1.93 13.58 -6.73
CA ILE A 212 0.77 14.20 -7.40
C ILE A 212 1.19 15.30 -8.39
N LYS A 213 2.21 16.11 -8.04
CA LYS A 213 2.71 17.20 -8.89
C LYS A 213 3.61 16.68 -10.03
N GLY A 214 3.67 17.41 -11.14
CA GLY A 214 4.53 17.12 -12.29
C GLY A 214 3.96 16.12 -13.31
N ASP A 215 4.75 15.78 -14.34
CA ASP A 215 4.35 14.78 -15.33
C ASP A 215 4.37 13.37 -14.74
N ARG A 216 3.29 12.61 -14.93
CA ARG A 216 3.15 11.27 -14.37
C ARG A 216 4.25 10.32 -14.85
N ASN A 217 4.66 10.42 -16.11
CA ASN A 217 5.67 9.50 -16.66
C ASN A 217 7.08 9.88 -16.19
N GLU A 218 7.40 11.16 -16.07
CA GLU A 218 8.65 11.62 -15.45
C GLU A 218 8.77 11.15 -13.99
N ASN A 219 7.68 11.25 -13.23
CA ASN A 219 7.63 10.72 -11.86
C ASN A 219 7.90 9.20 -11.82
N LEU A 220 7.31 8.42 -12.73
CA LEU A 220 7.55 6.97 -12.82
C LEU A 220 8.97 6.62 -13.32
N GLU A 221 9.60 7.48 -14.11
CA GLU A 221 11.02 7.35 -14.47
C GLU A 221 11.92 7.54 -13.26
N GLN A 222 11.67 8.58 -12.46
CA GLN A 222 12.39 8.80 -11.20
C GLN A 222 12.16 7.62 -10.24
N ALA A 223 10.92 7.17 -10.06
CA ALA A 223 10.61 6.03 -9.22
C ALA A 223 11.43 4.79 -9.61
N ARG A 224 11.47 4.43 -10.91
CA ARG A 224 12.27 3.31 -11.41
C ARG A 224 13.75 3.48 -11.15
N TYR A 225 14.28 4.70 -11.30
CA TYR A 225 15.68 4.99 -11.02
C TYR A 225 16.00 4.67 -9.55
N TYR A 226 15.29 5.31 -8.61
CA TYR A 226 15.54 5.15 -7.17
C TYR A 226 15.29 3.72 -6.68
N LEU A 227 14.23 3.05 -7.14
CA LEU A 227 13.96 1.64 -6.81
C LEU A 227 15.06 0.69 -7.33
N ARG A 228 15.65 0.97 -8.50
CA ARG A 228 16.77 0.16 -9.00
C ARG A 228 18.05 0.37 -8.21
N GLN A 229 18.30 1.58 -7.72
CA GLN A 229 19.43 1.87 -6.85
C GLN A 229 19.32 1.10 -5.53
N SER A 230 18.13 1.02 -4.92
CA SER A 230 17.96 0.26 -3.67
C SER A 230 18.21 -1.25 -3.82
N LEU A 231 17.99 -1.82 -5.02
CA LEU A 231 18.30 -3.23 -5.32
C LEU A 231 19.81 -3.54 -5.38
N GLU A 232 20.69 -2.55 -5.34
CA GLU A 232 22.14 -2.77 -5.23
C GLU A 232 22.55 -3.27 -3.84
N VAL A 233 21.72 -3.03 -2.83
CA VAL A 233 21.92 -3.47 -1.44
C VAL A 233 20.86 -4.49 -1.04
N TYR A 234 19.58 -4.20 -1.30
CA TYR A 234 18.51 -5.15 -1.07
C TYR A 234 18.52 -6.21 -2.15
N THR A 235 19.18 -7.33 -1.85
CA THR A 235 19.20 -8.53 -2.68
C THR A 235 18.22 -9.56 -2.13
N ARG A 236 17.82 -10.52 -2.97
CA ARG A 236 16.91 -11.60 -2.54
C ARG A 236 17.49 -12.42 -1.39
N GLU A 237 18.82 -12.57 -1.35
CA GLU A 237 19.52 -13.36 -0.34
C GLU A 237 19.72 -12.58 0.97
N ALA A 238 19.96 -11.27 0.91
CA ALA A 238 20.24 -10.45 2.09
C ALA A 238 18.96 -9.95 2.78
N ASP A 239 17.97 -9.50 2.00
CA ASP A 239 16.67 -9.03 2.50
C ASP A 239 15.57 -9.41 1.49
N PRO A 240 15.09 -10.67 1.54
CA PRO A 240 14.13 -11.20 0.57
C PRO A 240 12.82 -10.40 0.53
N ASP A 241 12.32 -9.96 1.69
CA ASP A 241 11.04 -9.26 1.80
C ASP A 241 11.12 -7.85 1.21
N THR A 242 12.18 -7.09 1.53
CA THR A 242 12.37 -5.77 0.94
C THR A 242 12.67 -5.87 -0.55
N TRP A 243 13.50 -6.83 -0.96
CA TRP A 243 13.77 -7.08 -2.38
C TRP A 243 12.47 -7.35 -3.15
N ALA A 244 11.63 -8.27 -2.67
CA ALA A 244 10.38 -8.62 -3.33
C ALA A 244 9.39 -7.45 -3.41
N ARG A 245 9.35 -6.60 -2.37
CA ARG A 245 8.55 -5.36 -2.37
C ARG A 245 9.05 -4.36 -3.42
N VAL A 246 10.36 -4.19 -3.54
CA VAL A 246 10.95 -3.33 -4.58
C VAL A 246 10.64 -3.88 -5.97
N GLN A 247 10.67 -5.21 -6.16
CA GLN A 247 10.25 -5.84 -7.41
C GLN A 247 8.76 -5.59 -7.71
N LEU A 248 7.87 -5.72 -6.72
CA LEU A 248 6.45 -5.40 -6.89
C LEU A 248 6.26 -3.94 -7.36
N ASN A 249 6.92 -2.99 -6.69
CA ASN A 249 6.85 -1.58 -7.02
C ASN A 249 7.43 -1.27 -8.41
N LEU A 250 8.54 -1.92 -8.80
CA LEU A 250 9.07 -1.83 -10.16
C LEU A 250 8.04 -2.37 -11.17
N GLY A 251 7.38 -3.48 -10.88
CA GLY A 251 6.30 -4.01 -11.72
C GLY A 251 5.20 -2.97 -11.96
N ASP A 252 4.75 -2.32 -10.88
CA ASP A 252 3.72 -1.28 -10.93
C ASP A 252 4.17 -0.05 -11.71
N THR A 253 5.41 0.42 -11.51
CA THR A 253 5.94 1.53 -12.30
C THR A 253 5.94 1.24 -13.80
N TYR A 254 6.31 0.02 -14.20
CA TYR A 254 6.28 -0.38 -15.60
C TYR A 254 4.86 -0.52 -16.15
N LEU A 255 3.94 -1.08 -15.38
CA LEU A 255 2.55 -1.25 -15.80
C LEU A 255 1.85 0.11 -16.02
N ASN A 256 2.18 1.10 -15.19
CA ASN A 256 1.59 2.44 -15.21
C ASN A 256 2.29 3.41 -16.18
N TYR A 257 3.47 3.07 -16.69
CA TYR A 257 4.24 3.95 -17.58
C TYR A 257 3.70 3.89 -19.01
N THR A 258 3.15 5.02 -19.47
CA THR A 258 2.41 5.13 -20.74
C THR A 258 3.25 5.64 -21.91
N LYS A 259 4.44 6.20 -21.65
CA LYS A 259 5.42 6.56 -22.69
C LYS A 259 6.16 5.31 -23.22
N GLY A 260 6.59 5.36 -24.48
CA GLY A 260 7.34 4.27 -25.12
C GLY A 260 6.48 3.15 -25.68
N ASP A 261 7.03 1.93 -25.76
CA ASP A 261 6.35 0.74 -26.28
C ASP A 261 5.57 0.01 -25.17
N PRO A 262 4.22 0.05 -25.18
CA PRO A 262 3.41 -0.57 -24.13
C PRO A 262 3.65 -2.08 -24.00
N GLY A 263 3.98 -2.75 -25.11
CA GLY A 263 4.28 -4.18 -25.11
C GLY A 263 5.58 -4.51 -24.39
N LYS A 264 6.59 -3.64 -24.43
CA LYS A 264 7.83 -3.79 -23.68
C LYS A 264 7.64 -3.49 -22.20
N ASN A 265 6.94 -2.39 -21.87
CA ASN A 265 6.64 -2.02 -20.49
C ASN A 265 5.85 -3.13 -19.78
N ASN A 266 4.83 -3.67 -20.43
CA ASN A 266 4.06 -4.79 -19.92
C ASN A 266 4.91 -6.07 -19.67
N GLN A 267 5.87 -6.37 -20.55
CA GLN A 267 6.79 -7.50 -20.34
C GLN A 267 7.70 -7.29 -19.13
N GLN A 268 8.17 -6.06 -18.90
CA GLN A 268 8.94 -5.72 -17.71
C GLN A 268 8.09 -5.82 -16.43
N ALA A 269 6.84 -5.35 -16.47
CA ALA A 269 5.92 -5.50 -15.34
C ALA A 269 5.74 -6.98 -14.94
N ILE A 270 5.43 -7.84 -15.92
CA ILE A 270 5.30 -9.29 -15.70
C ILE A 270 6.59 -9.91 -15.16
N HIS A 271 7.77 -9.48 -15.65
CA HIS A 271 9.05 -9.96 -15.15
C HIS A 271 9.21 -9.66 -13.66
N HIS A 272 9.04 -8.40 -13.26
CA HIS A 272 9.20 -7.96 -11.87
C HIS A 272 8.16 -8.57 -10.92
N TYR A 273 6.90 -8.72 -11.34
CA TYR A 273 5.90 -9.43 -10.53
C TYR A 273 6.25 -10.91 -10.33
N ASN A 274 6.78 -11.59 -11.35
CA ASN A 274 7.23 -12.98 -11.18
C ASN A 274 8.42 -13.07 -10.21
N GLN A 275 9.32 -12.08 -10.21
CA GLN A 275 10.40 -11.99 -9.21
C GLN A 275 9.83 -11.83 -7.79
N ALA A 276 8.83 -10.97 -7.59
CA ALA A 276 8.17 -10.83 -6.28
C ALA A 276 7.52 -12.15 -5.80
N LEU A 277 6.95 -12.95 -6.72
CA LEU A 277 6.41 -14.28 -6.43
C LEU A 277 7.47 -15.34 -6.08
N GLU A 278 8.77 -15.06 -6.26
CA GLU A 278 9.82 -15.95 -5.75
C GLU A 278 9.86 -15.96 -4.21
N VAL A 279 9.47 -14.85 -3.58
CA VAL A 279 9.44 -14.68 -2.12
C VAL A 279 8.02 -14.74 -1.58
N TYR A 280 7.09 -13.95 -2.13
CA TYR A 280 5.71 -13.95 -1.65
C TYR A 280 5.01 -15.23 -2.10
N LYS A 281 4.60 -16.05 -1.13
CA LYS A 281 3.86 -17.30 -1.33
C LYS A 281 2.49 -17.21 -0.68
N ARG A 282 1.56 -18.04 -1.16
CA ARG A 282 0.20 -18.09 -0.65
C ARG A 282 0.14 -18.42 0.85
N ASP A 283 0.93 -19.39 1.30
CA ASP A 283 0.95 -19.91 2.67
C ASP A 283 1.64 -18.97 3.69
N THR A 284 2.59 -18.15 3.24
CA THR A 284 3.36 -17.25 4.11
C THR A 284 2.92 -15.79 4.01
N HIS A 285 2.41 -15.37 2.85
CA HIS A 285 2.05 -13.99 2.52
C HIS A 285 0.76 -13.90 1.71
N PRO A 286 -0.37 -14.50 2.17
CA PRO A 286 -1.58 -14.67 1.36
C PRO A 286 -2.12 -13.36 0.78
N ALA A 287 -2.08 -12.26 1.55
CA ALA A 287 -2.53 -10.93 1.12
C ALA A 287 -1.67 -10.36 -0.03
N VAL A 288 -0.35 -10.27 0.19
CA VAL A 288 0.59 -9.69 -0.78
C VAL A 288 0.75 -10.60 -2.00
N TRP A 289 0.75 -11.92 -1.81
CA TRP A 289 0.69 -12.89 -2.91
C TRP A 289 -0.56 -12.66 -3.77
N GLY A 290 -1.72 -12.46 -3.15
CA GLY A 290 -2.95 -12.12 -3.84
C GLY A 290 -2.85 -10.80 -4.62
N LEU A 291 -2.21 -9.78 -4.05
CA LEU A 291 -1.94 -8.50 -4.72
C LEU A 291 -1.03 -8.66 -5.96
N VAL A 292 0.07 -9.41 -5.85
CA VAL A 292 0.97 -9.64 -7.00
C VAL A 292 0.24 -10.38 -8.12
N HIS A 293 -0.59 -11.38 -7.76
CA HIS A 293 -1.44 -12.08 -8.71
C HIS A 293 -2.51 -11.17 -9.34
N GLN A 294 -3.11 -10.26 -8.58
CA GLN A 294 -4.03 -9.26 -9.14
C GLN A 294 -3.34 -8.40 -10.21
N ASN A 295 -2.13 -7.92 -9.92
CA ASN A 295 -1.38 -7.05 -10.84
C ASN A 295 -0.90 -7.82 -12.08
N LEU A 296 -0.52 -9.09 -11.93
CA LEU A 296 -0.24 -10.00 -13.06
C LEU A 296 -1.48 -10.20 -13.94
N GLY A 297 -2.65 -10.36 -13.34
CA GLY A 297 -3.91 -10.48 -14.08
C GLY A 297 -4.16 -9.27 -14.99
N VAL A 298 -4.01 -8.07 -14.42
CA VAL A 298 -4.10 -6.80 -15.16
C VAL A 298 -3.04 -6.73 -16.26
N ALA A 299 -1.79 -7.06 -15.95
CA ALA A 299 -0.70 -7.05 -16.94
C ALA A 299 -1.02 -8.01 -18.10
N TYR A 300 -1.56 -9.19 -17.85
CA TYR A 300 -1.92 -10.10 -18.94
C TYR A 300 -3.09 -9.60 -19.80
N LEU A 301 -4.04 -8.84 -19.26
CA LEU A 301 -5.10 -8.20 -20.07
C LEU A 301 -4.53 -7.16 -21.03
N PHE A 302 -3.55 -6.36 -20.60
CA PHE A 302 -2.92 -5.32 -21.43
C PHE A 302 -1.78 -5.85 -22.32
N ARG A 303 -1.47 -7.14 -22.24
CA ARG A 303 -0.36 -7.74 -22.98
C ARG A 303 -0.66 -7.80 -24.48
N LEU A 304 0.04 -6.96 -25.25
CA LEU A 304 -0.06 -6.91 -26.72
C LEU A 304 0.62 -8.10 -27.41
N LYS A 305 1.61 -8.73 -26.76
CA LYS A 305 2.37 -9.85 -27.33
C LYS A 305 1.64 -11.19 -27.12
N GLY A 306 1.64 -12.02 -28.15
CA GLY A 306 1.06 -13.37 -28.11
C GLY A 306 -0.42 -13.41 -28.52
N ASN A 307 -1.08 -14.53 -28.25
CA ASN A 307 -2.49 -14.71 -28.61
C ASN A 307 -3.39 -14.10 -27.53
N MET A 308 -4.26 -13.16 -27.91
CA MET A 308 -5.18 -12.45 -27.01
C MET A 308 -6.04 -13.40 -26.17
N GLY A 309 -6.55 -14.49 -26.75
CA GLY A 309 -7.31 -15.50 -26.01
C GLY A 309 -6.48 -16.21 -24.94
N LYS A 310 -5.22 -16.54 -25.23
CA LYS A 310 -4.29 -17.11 -24.22
C LYS A 310 -3.92 -16.09 -23.14
N ASN A 311 -3.84 -14.81 -23.47
CA ASN A 311 -3.55 -13.75 -22.50
C ASN A 311 -4.74 -13.55 -21.54
N ILE A 312 -5.98 -13.59 -22.04
CA ILE A 312 -7.18 -13.56 -21.18
C ILE A 312 -7.25 -14.80 -20.27
N ASP A 313 -6.95 -16.00 -20.79
CA ASP A 313 -6.90 -17.21 -19.95
C ASP A 313 -5.88 -17.08 -18.80
N ARG A 314 -4.71 -16.47 -19.08
CA ARG A 314 -3.70 -16.20 -18.03
C ARG A 314 -4.19 -15.15 -17.05
N ALA A 315 -4.86 -14.10 -17.52
CA ALA A 315 -5.43 -13.09 -16.65
C ALA A 315 -6.46 -13.69 -15.68
N ILE A 316 -7.36 -14.54 -16.19
CA ILE A 316 -8.33 -15.29 -15.37
C ILE A 316 -7.61 -16.11 -14.31
N PHE A 317 -6.62 -16.92 -14.71
CA PHE A 317 -5.83 -17.71 -13.77
C PHE A 317 -5.24 -16.84 -12.66
N HIS A 318 -4.60 -15.73 -13.01
CA HIS A 318 -4.00 -14.85 -12.01
C HIS A 318 -5.05 -14.17 -11.11
N PHE A 319 -6.22 -13.78 -11.62
CA PHE A 319 -7.28 -13.25 -10.77
C PHE A 319 -7.92 -14.32 -9.87
N GLU A 320 -8.02 -15.57 -10.30
CA GLU A 320 -8.48 -16.69 -9.45
C GLU A 320 -7.51 -16.89 -8.28
N GLN A 321 -6.21 -16.91 -8.56
CA GLN A 321 -5.17 -16.95 -7.52
C GLN A 321 -5.24 -15.73 -6.59
N ALA A 322 -5.47 -14.54 -7.14
CA ALA A 322 -5.65 -13.33 -6.33
C ALA A 322 -6.84 -13.45 -5.36
N LEU A 323 -7.96 -13.99 -5.84
CA LEU A 323 -9.16 -14.20 -5.03
C LEU A 323 -8.91 -15.22 -3.91
N GLU A 324 -8.20 -16.32 -4.21
CA GLU A 324 -7.79 -17.31 -3.21
C GLU A 324 -6.93 -16.65 -2.11
N GLY A 325 -5.86 -15.94 -2.50
CA GLY A 325 -4.94 -15.31 -1.56
C GLY A 325 -5.60 -14.28 -0.65
N LYS A 326 -6.44 -13.40 -1.24
CA LYS A 326 -7.18 -12.40 -0.46
C LYS A 326 -8.25 -13.02 0.46
N THR A 327 -8.85 -14.13 0.04
CA THR A 327 -9.80 -14.88 0.88
C THR A 327 -9.10 -15.56 2.05
N GLU A 328 -7.93 -16.17 1.81
CA GLU A 328 -7.10 -16.80 2.84
C GLU A 328 -6.58 -15.76 3.85
N ALA A 329 -6.25 -14.55 3.37
CA ALA A 329 -5.93 -13.40 4.20
C ALA A 329 -7.14 -12.76 4.90
N LYS A 330 -8.37 -13.25 4.66
CA LYS A 330 -9.62 -12.75 5.23
C LYS A 330 -9.85 -11.24 4.99
N LEU A 331 -9.46 -10.75 3.81
CA LEU A 331 -9.65 -9.34 3.47
C LEU A 331 -11.14 -8.97 3.32
N PRO A 332 -11.52 -7.71 3.55
CA PRO A 332 -12.91 -7.28 3.53
C PRO A 332 -13.64 -7.60 2.22
N PRO A 333 -14.96 -7.83 2.24
CA PRO A 333 -15.74 -8.15 1.04
C PRO A 333 -15.52 -7.17 -0.12
N ALA A 334 -15.40 -5.87 0.15
CA ALA A 334 -15.16 -4.85 -0.87
C ALA A 334 -13.88 -5.12 -1.69
N GLU A 335 -12.81 -5.61 -1.06
CA GLU A 335 -11.57 -5.98 -1.75
C GLU A 335 -11.73 -7.21 -2.65
N LEU A 336 -12.49 -8.20 -2.19
CA LEU A 336 -12.83 -9.38 -2.99
C LEU A 336 -13.70 -8.99 -4.18
N GLY A 337 -14.62 -8.04 -4.00
CA GLY A 337 -15.48 -7.48 -5.04
C GLY A 337 -14.69 -6.90 -6.21
N MET A 338 -13.54 -6.25 -5.95
CA MET A 338 -12.69 -5.71 -7.01
C MET A 338 -12.05 -6.81 -7.88
N ILE A 339 -11.57 -7.90 -7.26
CA ILE A 339 -11.03 -9.04 -8.01
C ILE A 339 -12.14 -9.77 -8.77
N GLN A 340 -13.29 -9.96 -8.14
CA GLN A 340 -14.46 -10.59 -8.76
C GLN A 340 -14.96 -9.78 -9.96
N PHE A 341 -14.87 -8.45 -9.91
CA PHE A 341 -15.17 -7.60 -11.06
C PHE A 341 -14.22 -7.85 -12.24
N ASN A 342 -12.92 -7.94 -11.96
CA ASN A 342 -11.91 -8.25 -12.98
C ASN A 342 -12.11 -9.66 -13.56
N LEU A 343 -12.46 -10.65 -12.72
CA LEU A 343 -12.83 -12.00 -13.16
C LEU A 343 -14.07 -11.98 -14.05
N ALA A 344 -15.11 -11.26 -13.65
CA ALA A 344 -16.35 -11.17 -14.41
C ALA A 344 -16.09 -10.60 -15.81
N LEU A 345 -15.34 -9.50 -15.91
CA LEU A 345 -14.94 -8.92 -17.19
C LEU A 345 -14.06 -9.85 -18.02
N ALA A 346 -13.08 -10.50 -17.40
CA ALA A 346 -12.18 -11.41 -18.11
C ALA A 346 -12.94 -12.61 -18.68
N TRP A 347 -13.88 -13.20 -17.92
CA TRP A 347 -14.76 -14.26 -18.39
C TRP A 347 -15.74 -13.77 -19.46
N HIS A 348 -16.33 -12.58 -19.30
CA HIS A 348 -17.26 -11.99 -20.26
C HIS A 348 -16.61 -11.80 -21.63
N HIS A 349 -15.35 -11.34 -21.66
CA HIS A 349 -14.59 -11.10 -22.88
C HIS A 349 -13.73 -12.29 -23.34
N ARG A 350 -13.83 -13.44 -22.67
CA ARG A 350 -13.02 -14.61 -22.98
C ARG A 350 -13.35 -15.17 -24.37
N ILE A 351 -12.35 -15.16 -25.24
CA ILE A 351 -12.47 -15.59 -26.65
C ILE A 351 -12.45 -17.11 -26.79
N ARG A 352 -11.68 -17.81 -25.94
CA ARG A 352 -11.51 -19.26 -26.01
C ARG A 352 -12.61 -19.99 -25.25
N GLY A 353 -12.93 -21.21 -25.67
CA GLY A 353 -13.94 -22.06 -25.04
C GLY A 353 -15.36 -21.77 -25.53
N ASN A 354 -16.34 -22.38 -24.86
CA ASN A 354 -17.75 -22.19 -25.19
C ASN A 354 -18.24 -20.84 -24.65
N LYS A 355 -18.80 -19.99 -25.53
CA LYS A 355 -19.28 -18.65 -25.18
C LYS A 355 -20.33 -18.67 -24.07
N ALA A 356 -21.32 -19.57 -24.14
CA ALA A 356 -22.36 -19.67 -23.12
C ALA A 356 -21.77 -20.05 -21.75
N ALA A 357 -20.85 -21.01 -21.70
CA ALA A 357 -20.16 -21.39 -20.46
C ALA A 357 -19.33 -20.22 -19.88
N ASN A 358 -18.67 -19.43 -20.74
CA ASN A 358 -17.94 -18.25 -20.31
C ASN A 358 -18.87 -17.17 -19.72
N LEU A 359 -20.03 -16.94 -20.35
CA LEU A 359 -21.02 -15.98 -19.85
C LEU A 359 -21.67 -16.43 -18.53
N VAL A 360 -21.88 -17.74 -18.33
CA VAL A 360 -22.33 -18.28 -17.02
C VAL A 360 -21.31 -17.99 -15.93
N LYS A 361 -20.01 -18.17 -16.20
CA LYS A 361 -18.94 -17.80 -15.25
C LYS A 361 -18.90 -16.29 -15.01
N ALA A 362 -19.05 -15.47 -16.05
CA ALA A 362 -19.10 -14.01 -15.91
C ALA A 362 -20.29 -13.57 -15.04
N ALA A 363 -21.49 -14.11 -15.29
CA ALA A 363 -22.68 -13.83 -14.50
C ALA A 363 -22.50 -14.21 -13.02
N HIS A 364 -21.93 -15.37 -12.75
CA HIS A 364 -21.60 -15.79 -11.38
C HIS A 364 -20.74 -14.74 -10.66
N TYR A 365 -19.66 -14.24 -11.30
CA TYR A 365 -18.82 -13.23 -10.67
C TYR A 365 -19.50 -11.86 -10.56
N TYR A 366 -20.29 -11.43 -11.55
CA TYR A 366 -21.07 -10.20 -11.42
C TYR A 366 -22.06 -10.25 -10.25
N GLU A 367 -22.71 -11.40 -10.01
CA GLU A 367 -23.55 -11.58 -8.82
C GLU A 367 -22.76 -11.44 -7.51
N GLN A 368 -21.53 -11.96 -7.45
CA GLN A 368 -20.67 -11.79 -6.27
C GLN A 368 -20.26 -10.31 -6.09
N VAL A 369 -19.96 -9.61 -7.18
CA VAL A 369 -19.66 -8.16 -7.12
C VAL A 369 -20.85 -7.39 -6.55
N LEU A 370 -22.07 -7.65 -7.00
CA LEU A 370 -23.26 -6.95 -6.48
C LEU A 370 -23.55 -7.23 -5.00
N LYS A 371 -23.07 -8.37 -4.47
CA LYS A 371 -23.16 -8.71 -3.04
C LYS A 371 -22.08 -8.03 -2.21
N ASN A 372 -20.87 -7.97 -2.74
CA ASN A 372 -19.68 -7.55 -2.02
C ASN A 372 -19.34 -6.06 -2.20
N LEU A 373 -19.87 -5.44 -3.25
CA LEU A 373 -19.67 -4.03 -3.54
C LEU A 373 -20.88 -3.22 -3.04
N PRO A 374 -20.72 -2.36 -2.04
CA PRO A 374 -21.78 -1.49 -1.56
C PRO A 374 -22.25 -0.54 -2.66
N ARG A 375 -23.56 -0.55 -2.94
CA ARG A 375 -24.17 0.28 -4.00
C ARG A 375 -24.05 1.78 -3.71
N GLU A 376 -24.11 2.14 -2.43
CA GLU A 376 -24.08 3.52 -1.97
C GLU A 376 -22.71 4.18 -2.23
N GLU A 377 -21.62 3.45 -1.99
CA GLU A 377 -20.25 3.93 -2.23
C GLU A 377 -19.88 3.92 -3.73
N PHE A 378 -20.38 2.95 -4.50
CA PHE A 378 -20.01 2.77 -5.91
C PHE A 378 -21.23 2.69 -6.85
N PRO A 379 -22.11 3.71 -6.89
CA PRO A 379 -23.42 3.62 -7.53
C PRO A 379 -23.33 3.39 -9.04
N GLU A 380 -22.42 4.09 -9.73
CA GLU A 380 -22.25 3.94 -11.18
C GLU A 380 -21.73 2.54 -11.55
N LYS A 381 -20.75 2.04 -10.81
CA LYS A 381 -20.14 0.73 -11.06
C LYS A 381 -21.11 -0.40 -10.74
N TRP A 382 -21.86 -0.27 -9.66
CA TRP A 382 -22.92 -1.22 -9.30
C TRP A 382 -23.98 -1.29 -10.39
N LEU A 383 -24.41 -0.13 -10.92
CA LEU A 383 -25.36 -0.06 -12.04
C LEU A 383 -24.80 -0.67 -13.33
N ASP A 384 -23.53 -0.42 -13.66
CA ASP A 384 -22.87 -1.04 -14.83
C ASP A 384 -22.81 -2.57 -14.71
N VAL A 385 -22.42 -3.08 -13.54
CA VAL A 385 -22.39 -4.52 -13.25
C VAL A 385 -23.78 -5.13 -13.37
N LYS A 386 -24.80 -4.48 -12.80
CA LYS A 386 -26.19 -4.94 -12.88
C LYS A 386 -26.67 -5.02 -14.33
N ARG A 387 -26.42 -3.97 -15.13
CA ARG A 387 -26.78 -3.95 -16.56
C ARG A 387 -26.12 -5.10 -17.32
N LYS A 388 -24.81 -5.31 -17.12
CA LYS A 388 -24.07 -6.42 -17.77
C LYS A 388 -24.61 -7.79 -17.37
N LEU A 389 -25.03 -7.95 -16.12
CA LEU A 389 -25.65 -9.19 -15.65
C LEU A 389 -27.03 -9.43 -16.30
N GLU A 390 -27.83 -8.37 -16.45
CA GLU A 390 -29.12 -8.44 -17.14
C GLU A 390 -28.96 -8.77 -18.63
N GLU A 391 -27.98 -8.18 -19.31
CA GLU A 391 -27.62 -8.48 -20.72
C GLU A 391 -27.21 -9.94 -20.94
N ILE A 392 -26.60 -10.59 -19.94
CA ILE A 392 -26.23 -12.01 -20.04
C ILE A 392 -27.45 -12.92 -19.88
N ARG A 393 -28.44 -12.48 -19.09
CA ARG A 393 -29.63 -13.27 -18.75
C ARG A 393 -30.75 -13.16 -19.80
N SER A 394 -30.77 -12.07 -20.58
CA SER A 394 -31.62 -11.90 -21.77
C SER A 394 -31.09 -12.69 -22.95
#